data_AF-A0A7J7KBG7-F1
#
_entry.id   AF-A0A7J7KBG7-F1
#
_cell.length_a   1.000
_cell.length_b   1.000
_cell.length_c   1.000
_cell.angle_alpha   90.00
_cell.angle_beta   90.00
_cell.angle_gamma   90.00
#
_symmetry.space_group_name_H-M   'P 1'
#
loop_
_entity.id
_entity.type
_entity.pdbx_description
1 polymer ?
#
loop_
_entity_poly.entity_id
_entity_poly.type
_entity_poly.pdbx_seq_one_letter_code
_entity_poly.pdbx_strand_id
1 'polypeptide(L)'
;MDSKDLFNNNNNETSKECPISPLFECFPECLVDVFADVQGVIPPWLSGSLVRVGPGKFKYGEQEVKHWFDGAGILHKFSVAEGRVTFQSKFIESEAYKNNTAQQRITVAEFGTSITP
;
A
#
# COMPACT_ATOMS: atom_id res chain seq x y z
N MET A 1 -36.51 4.90 39.79
CA MET A 1 -36.70 4.69 38.32
C MET A 1 -37.68 5.78 37.89
N ASP A 2 -37.34 6.68 36.97
CA ASP A 2 -36.73 6.36 35.68
C ASP A 2 -35.34 6.94 35.40
N SER A 3 -34.57 6.11 34.70
CA SER A 3 -33.14 6.17 34.42
C SER A 3 -32.88 6.67 32.99
N LYS A 4 -33.47 7.80 32.60
CA LYS A 4 -33.38 8.28 31.20
C LYS A 4 -32.45 9.46 30.93
N ASP A 5 -31.78 10.01 31.94
CA ASP A 5 -30.98 11.24 31.75
C ASP A 5 -29.47 11.11 32.05
N LEU A 6 -28.90 9.90 32.10
CA LEU A 6 -27.48 9.72 32.49
C LEU A 6 -26.53 9.17 31.41
N PHE A 7 -26.97 9.05 30.15
CA PHE A 7 -26.06 8.72 29.05
C PHE A 7 -26.28 9.64 27.84
N ASN A 8 -26.26 10.95 28.09
CA ASN A 8 -25.86 11.91 27.08
C ASN A 8 -24.34 12.12 27.24
N ASN A 9 -23.54 11.24 26.65
CA ASN A 9 -22.10 11.46 26.57
C ASN A 9 -21.73 11.63 25.10
N ASN A 10 -21.32 12.86 24.79
CA ASN A 10 -21.01 13.38 23.48
C ASN A 10 -20.02 12.46 22.75
N ASN A 11 -20.51 11.78 21.71
CA ASN A 11 -19.69 11.12 20.71
C ASN A 11 -18.86 12.18 19.98
N ASN A 12 -17.65 12.44 20.47
CA ASN A 12 -16.59 13.16 19.75
C ASN A 12 -15.21 12.70 20.26
N GLU A 13 -15.04 11.41 20.49
CA GLU A 13 -13.71 10.81 20.44
C GLU A 13 -13.44 10.46 18.98
N THR A 14 -12.78 11.37 18.26
CA THR A 14 -12.03 11.01 17.06
C THR A 14 -11.10 9.87 17.44
N SER A 15 -11.46 8.65 17.06
CA SER A 15 -10.62 7.47 17.21
C SER A 15 -9.26 7.81 16.64
N LYS A 16 -8.22 7.85 17.49
CA LYS A 16 -6.85 8.11 17.04
C LYS A 16 -6.50 7.05 16.01
N GLU A 17 -6.36 7.48 14.77
CA GLU A 17 -6.01 6.62 13.65
C GLU A 17 -4.62 6.02 13.90
N CYS A 18 -4.47 4.71 13.64
CA CYS A 18 -3.21 4.03 13.87
C CYS A 18 -2.15 4.57 12.90
N PRO A 19 -0.99 5.09 13.36
CA PRO A 19 -0.01 5.74 12.49
C PRO A 19 0.56 4.86 11.38
N ILE A 20 0.47 3.53 11.55
CA ILE A 20 0.96 2.55 10.58
C ILE A 20 -0.13 1.99 9.67
N SER A 21 -1.41 2.36 9.86
CA SER A 21 -2.52 1.90 9.01
C SER A 21 -2.23 2.09 7.51
N PRO A 22 -1.65 3.21 7.06
CA PRO A 22 -1.35 3.40 5.63
C PRO A 22 -0.45 2.31 5.04
N LEU A 23 0.36 1.59 5.83
CA LEU A 23 1.22 0.52 5.33
C LEU A 23 0.45 -0.72 4.84
N PHE A 24 -0.84 -0.80 5.15
CA PHE A 24 -1.73 -1.93 4.82
C PHE A 24 -2.83 -1.55 3.81
N GLU A 25 -2.74 -0.37 3.21
CA GLU A 25 -3.73 0.14 2.26
C GLU A 25 -3.32 -0.09 0.80
N CYS A 26 -4.29 -0.07 -0.12
CA CYS A 26 -4.01 -0.20 -1.54
C CYS A 26 -3.44 1.10 -2.11
N PHE A 27 -2.35 1.02 -2.86
CA PHE A 27 -1.71 2.16 -3.51
C PHE A 27 -1.82 2.08 -5.03
N PRO A 28 -2.08 3.19 -5.72
CA PRO A 28 -1.99 3.23 -7.17
C PRO A 28 -0.52 3.14 -7.62
N GLU A 29 -0.33 2.72 -8.87
CA GLU A 29 0.97 2.84 -9.53
C GLU A 29 1.32 4.30 -9.80
N CYS A 30 2.61 4.59 -9.82
CA CYS A 30 3.16 5.87 -10.23
C CYS A 30 4.14 5.64 -11.39
N LEU A 31 3.61 5.69 -12.62
CA LEU A 31 4.37 5.39 -13.84
C LEU A 31 5.16 6.58 -14.39
N VAL A 32 4.91 7.77 -13.85
CA VAL A 32 5.60 9.02 -14.22
C VAL A 32 6.59 9.37 -13.11
N ASP A 33 7.74 9.93 -13.48
CA ASP A 33 8.72 10.39 -12.49
C ASP A 33 8.13 11.49 -11.60
N VAL A 34 8.09 11.22 -10.30
CA VAL A 34 7.77 12.22 -9.27
C VAL A 34 9.06 12.66 -8.60
N PHE A 35 9.36 13.96 -8.67
CA PHE A 35 10.53 14.53 -8.00
C PHE A 35 10.30 14.59 -6.50
N ALA A 36 11.25 14.08 -5.72
CA ALA A 36 11.22 14.20 -4.27
C ALA A 36 11.71 15.60 -3.84
N ASP A 37 11.11 16.14 -2.78
CA ASP A 37 11.62 17.31 -2.08
C ASP A 37 12.80 16.88 -1.18
N VAL A 38 14.02 17.19 -1.61
CA VAL A 38 15.24 16.75 -0.94
C VAL A 38 15.57 17.71 0.21
N GLN A 39 15.51 17.21 1.43
CA GLN A 39 15.95 17.91 2.64
C GLN A 39 17.38 17.47 2.99
N GLY A 40 18.35 18.39 2.94
CA GLY A 40 19.78 18.12 3.14
C GLY A 40 20.57 18.00 1.83
N VAL A 41 21.68 17.26 1.84
CA VAL A 41 22.58 17.12 0.67
C VAL A 41 22.81 15.64 0.37
N ILE A 42 22.42 15.21 -0.83
CA ILE A 42 22.74 13.88 -1.34
C ILE A 42 24.23 13.80 -1.67
N PRO A 43 24.97 12.78 -1.19
CA PRO A 43 26.39 12.64 -1.48
C PRO A 43 26.68 12.63 -3.00
N PRO A 44 27.67 13.40 -3.50
CA PRO A 44 27.93 13.50 -4.94
C PRO A 44 28.29 12.18 -5.62
N TRP A 45 28.82 11.22 -4.85
CA TRP A 45 29.16 9.88 -5.35
C TRP A 45 27.96 8.94 -5.48
N LEU A 46 26.80 9.29 -4.90
CA LEU A 46 25.61 8.46 -4.94
C LEU A 46 24.84 8.71 -6.23
N SER A 47 24.98 7.79 -7.18
CA SER A 47 24.25 7.79 -8.43
C SER A 47 23.81 6.36 -8.76
N GLY A 48 22.52 6.16 -8.99
CA GLY A 48 21.98 4.82 -9.21
C GLY A 48 20.49 4.74 -8.91
N SER A 49 19.99 3.53 -8.71
CA SER A 49 18.59 3.30 -8.35
C SER A 49 18.47 2.35 -7.16
N LEU A 50 17.69 2.74 -6.16
CA LEU A 50 17.24 1.86 -5.09
C LEU A 50 15.91 1.25 -5.51
N VAL A 51 15.88 -0.08 -5.64
CA VAL A 51 14.66 -0.84 -5.96
C VAL A 51 14.23 -1.63 -4.72
N ARG A 52 12.97 -1.50 -4.34
CA ARG A 52 12.36 -2.25 -3.23
C ARG A 52 11.09 -2.95 -3.71
N VAL A 53 10.76 -4.06 -3.05
CA VAL A 53 9.49 -4.78 -3.24
C VAL A 53 8.72 -4.75 -1.92
N GLY A 54 7.41 -4.55 -2.03
CA GLY A 54 6.47 -4.69 -0.92
C GLY A 54 5.08 -5.03 -1.45
N PRO A 55 4.12 -5.38 -0.58
CA PRO A 55 2.73 -5.51 -0.98
C PRO A 55 2.11 -4.12 -1.22
N GLY A 56 1.32 -3.97 -2.28
CA GLY A 56 0.70 -2.68 -2.64
C GLY A 56 -0.77 -2.75 -3.04
N LYS A 57 -1.34 -3.94 -3.20
CA LYS A 57 -2.77 -4.14 -3.50
C LYS A 57 -3.32 -5.31 -2.70
N PHE A 58 -4.23 -5.00 -1.80
CA PHE A 58 -4.85 -5.94 -0.87
C PHE A 58 -6.29 -6.29 -1.26
N LYS A 59 -6.91 -5.54 -2.18
CA LYS A 59 -8.31 -5.70 -2.59
C LYS A 59 -8.49 -5.94 -4.08
N TYR A 60 -9.42 -6.82 -4.42
CA TYR A 60 -9.88 -7.11 -5.77
C TYR A 60 -11.41 -7.23 -5.77
N GLY A 61 -12.09 -6.25 -6.38
CA GLY A 61 -13.54 -6.10 -6.22
C GLY A 61 -13.90 -5.94 -4.75
N GLU A 62 -14.86 -6.75 -4.29
CA GLU A 62 -15.31 -6.80 -2.88
C GLU A 62 -14.45 -7.70 -1.98
N GLN A 63 -13.46 -8.40 -2.55
CA GLN A 63 -12.62 -9.34 -1.80
C GLN A 63 -11.32 -8.70 -1.34
N GLU A 64 -10.94 -8.98 -0.10
CA GLU A 64 -9.71 -8.51 0.54
C GLU A 64 -8.86 -9.70 1.00
N VAL A 65 -7.54 -9.58 0.83
CA VAL A 65 -6.59 -10.57 1.34
C VAL A 65 -6.48 -10.47 2.86
N LYS A 66 -6.26 -11.60 3.53
CA LYS A 66 -6.30 -11.71 5.00
C LYS A 66 -4.97 -11.48 5.68
N HIS A 67 -3.86 -11.60 4.95
CA HIS A 67 -2.53 -11.48 5.49
C HIS A 67 -1.72 -10.44 4.73
N TRP A 68 -0.85 -9.70 5.43
CA TRP A 68 -0.03 -8.65 4.84
C TRP A 68 0.85 -9.15 3.68
N PHE A 69 1.35 -10.39 3.77
CA PHE A 69 2.15 -11.04 2.72
C PHE A 69 1.36 -11.44 1.46
N ASP A 70 0.03 -11.35 1.47
CA ASP A 70 -0.81 -11.75 0.34
C ASP A 70 -1.11 -10.58 -0.61
N GLY A 71 -0.75 -9.35 -0.22
CA GLY A 71 -0.91 -8.20 -1.09
C GLY A 71 -0.04 -8.32 -2.34
N ALA A 72 -0.55 -7.90 -3.49
CA ALA A 72 0.19 -7.99 -4.74
C ALA A 72 1.50 -7.21 -4.65
N GLY A 73 2.59 -7.83 -5.12
CA GLY A 73 3.91 -7.20 -5.13
C GLY A 73 3.95 -5.96 -6.02
N ILE A 74 4.44 -4.86 -5.46
CA ILE A 74 4.75 -3.62 -6.17
C ILE A 74 6.25 -3.32 -6.07
N LEU A 75 6.84 -2.93 -7.19
CA LEU A 75 8.20 -2.42 -7.24
C LEU A 75 8.18 -0.92 -6.97
N HIS A 76 9.03 -0.48 -6.06
CA HIS A 76 9.32 0.93 -5.79
C HIS A 76 10.73 1.25 -6.27
N LYS A 77 10.90 2.31 -7.06
CA LYS A 77 12.19 2.76 -7.55
C LYS A 77 12.45 4.20 -7.13
N PHE A 78 13.57 4.42 -6.44
CA PHE A 78 14.13 5.74 -6.22
C PHE A 78 15.37 5.89 -7.11
N SER A 79 15.32 6.77 -8.10
CA SER A 79 16.46 7.05 -8.99
C SER A 79 17.18 8.30 -8.51
N VAL A 80 18.48 8.18 -8.24
CA VAL A 80 19.33 9.24 -7.71
C VAL A 80 20.36 9.61 -8.78
N ALA A 81 20.41 10.87 -9.17
CA ALA A 81 21.41 11.41 -10.09
C ALA A 81 21.60 12.90 -9.84
N GLU A 82 22.87 13.36 -9.80
CA GLU A 82 23.21 14.79 -9.66
C GLU A 82 22.53 15.47 -8.46
N GLY A 83 22.41 14.74 -7.34
CA GLY A 83 21.75 15.24 -6.13
C GLY A 83 20.22 15.35 -6.21
N ARG A 84 19.60 14.94 -7.33
CA ARG A 84 18.14 14.85 -7.50
C ARG A 84 17.66 13.42 -7.27
N VAL A 85 16.42 13.29 -6.82
CA VAL A 85 15.77 11.98 -6.62
C VAL A 85 14.41 11.98 -7.30
N THR A 86 14.12 10.95 -8.09
CA THR A 86 12.77 10.67 -8.60
C THR A 86 12.23 9.36 -8.01
N PHE A 87 10.92 9.28 -7.89
CA PHE A 87 10.18 8.09 -7.46
C PHE A 87 9.25 7.59 -8.56
N GLN A 88 9.20 6.27 -8.73
CA GLN A 88 8.22 5.55 -9.55
C GLN A 88 7.80 4.26 -8.84
N SER A 89 6.60 3.77 -9.15
CA SER A 89 6.13 2.47 -8.72
C SER A 89 5.31 1.74 -9.78
N LYS A 90 5.47 0.42 -9.86
CA LYS A 90 4.73 -0.45 -10.78
C LYS A 90 4.48 -1.81 -10.15
N PHE A 91 3.27 -2.35 -10.27
CA PHE A 91 2.94 -3.70 -9.87
C PHE A 91 3.74 -4.72 -10.68
N ILE A 92 4.16 -5.77 -9.98
CA ILE A 92 4.74 -6.93 -10.64
C ILE A 92 3.61 -7.63 -11.37
N GLU A 93 3.77 -7.76 -12.69
CA GLU A 93 2.80 -8.39 -13.58
C GLU A 93 2.81 -9.94 -13.47
N SER A 94 2.65 -10.44 -12.23
CA SER A 94 2.53 -11.86 -11.93
C SER A 94 1.21 -12.44 -12.46
N GLU A 95 1.16 -13.75 -12.64
CA GLU A 95 -0.08 -14.44 -13.05
C GLU A 95 -1.21 -14.20 -12.05
N ALA A 96 -0.93 -14.26 -10.74
CA ALA A 96 -1.89 -13.98 -9.68
C ALA A 96 -2.45 -12.55 -9.78
N TYR A 97 -1.59 -11.54 -9.95
CA TYR A 97 -2.01 -10.14 -10.08
C TYR A 97 -2.88 -9.93 -11.34
N LYS A 98 -2.47 -10.49 -12.48
CA LYS A 98 -3.20 -10.40 -13.75
C LYS A 98 -4.57 -11.06 -13.64
N ASN A 99 -4.63 -12.29 -13.15
CA ASN A 99 -5.87 -13.06 -13.03
C ASN A 99 -6.84 -12.38 -12.06
N ASN A 100 -6.35 -11.98 -10.88
CA ASN A 100 -7.19 -11.33 -9.87
C ASN A 100 -7.71 -9.97 -10.35
N THR A 101 -6.88 -9.19 -11.06
CA THR A 101 -7.30 -7.90 -11.63
C THR A 101 -8.29 -8.09 -12.78
N ALA A 102 -8.07 -9.05 -13.67
CA ALA A 102 -8.98 -9.32 -14.78
C ALA A 102 -10.35 -9.82 -14.31
N GLN A 103 -10.40 -10.63 -13.25
CA GLN A 103 -11.65 -11.20 -12.72
C GLN A 103 -12.29 -10.37 -11.59
N GLN A 104 -11.64 -9.29 -11.14
CA GLN A 104 -12.09 -8.45 -10.02
C GLN A 104 -12.42 -9.25 -8.75
N ARG A 105 -11.62 -10.29 -8.48
CA ARG A 105 -11.74 -11.16 -7.30
C ARG A 105 -10.42 -11.89 -7.05
N ILE A 106 -10.26 -12.50 -5.88
CA ILE A 106 -9.11 -13.35 -5.56
C ILE A 106 -9.35 -14.74 -6.17
N THR A 107 -8.48 -15.13 -7.09
CA THR A 107 -8.59 -16.36 -7.89
C THR A 107 -7.47 -17.35 -7.61
N VAL A 108 -6.40 -16.88 -6.96
CA VAL A 108 -5.21 -17.64 -6.61
C VAL A 108 -5.06 -17.61 -5.09
N ALA A 109 -4.77 -18.77 -4.48
CA ALA A 109 -4.44 -18.84 -3.05
C ALA A 109 -3.09 -18.18 -2.79
N GLU A 110 -3.02 -17.39 -1.72
CA GLU A 110 -1.79 -16.79 -1.23
C GLU A 110 -1.44 -17.37 0.15
N PHE A 111 -0.45 -16.81 0.84
CA PHE A 111 0.06 -17.34 2.11
C PHE A 111 -1.02 -17.47 3.21
N GLY A 112 -1.80 -16.41 3.46
CA GLY A 112 -2.84 -16.37 4.49
C GLY A 112 -4.27 -16.31 3.93
N THR A 113 -4.43 -16.30 2.61
CA THR A 113 -5.72 -16.19 1.93
C THR A 113 -5.96 -17.42 1.08
N SER A 114 -6.70 -18.38 1.64
CA SER A 114 -7.17 -19.54 0.89
C SER A 114 -8.34 -19.17 -0.02
N ILE A 115 -8.39 -19.81 -1.18
CA ILE A 115 -9.60 -19.86 -2.02
C ILE A 115 -10.43 -21.07 -1.60
N THR A 116 -11.70 -20.84 -1.28
CA THR A 116 -12.65 -21.95 -1.12
C THR A 116 -13.05 -22.45 -2.52
N PRO A 117 -13.08 -23.77 -2.76
CA PRO A 117 -13.54 -24.34 -4.03
C PRO A 117 -14.93 -23.88 -4.43
#